data_AF-I5C5X5-F1
#
_entry.id   AF-I5C5X5-F1
#
_cell.length_a   1.000
_cell.length_b   1.000
_cell.length_c   1.000
_cell.angle_alpha   90.00
_cell.angle_beta   90.00
_cell.angle_gamma   90.00
#
_symmetry.space_group_name_H-M   'P 1'
#
loop_
_entity.id
_entity.type
_entity.pdbx_description
1 polymer ?
#
loop_
_entity_poly.entity_id
_entity_poly.type
_entity_poly.pdbx_seq_one_letter_code
_entity_poly.pdbx_strand_id
1 'polypeptide(L)' 'MEQKKFGLIGAAGYIAPRHMKAIKDTNNDLLAAFDPYDGIGIMDSYFPKASFFCRV' A
#
# COMPACT_ATOMS: atom_id res chain seq x y z
N MET A 1 -18.39 4.98 -10.14
CA MET A 1 -18.20 4.33 -8.82
C MET A 1 -17.34 5.26 -7.98
N GLU A 2 -17.67 5.39 -6.70
CA GLU A 2 -16.92 6.26 -5.78
C GLU A 2 -15.51 5.67 -5.50
N GLN A 3 -14.51 6.54 -5.45
CA GLN A 3 -13.12 6.15 -5.15
C GLN A 3 -13.02 5.68 -3.70
N LYS A 4 -12.57 4.45 -3.49
CA LYS A 4 -12.40 3.88 -2.15
C LYS A 4 -11.00 4.14 -1.60
N LYS A 5 -10.94 4.28 -0.28
CA LYS A 5 -9.71 4.47 0.50
C LYS A 5 -9.33 3.16 1.18
N PHE A 6 -8.10 2.72 1.00
CA PHE A 6 -7.57 1.47 1.55
C PHE A 6 -6.47 1.73 2.57
N GLY A 7 -6.34 0.77 3.50
CA GLY A 7 -5.14 0.55 4.30
C GLY A 7 -4.59 -0.84 4.02
N LEU A 8 -3.27 -1.00 3.97
CA LEU A 8 -2.59 -2.26 3.68
C LEU A 8 -1.68 -2.68 4.85
N ILE A 9 -1.97 -3.82 5.46
CA ILE A 9 -1.13 -4.44 6.50
C ILE A 9 -0.33 -5.58 5.86
N GLY A 10 0.94 -5.71 6.23
CA GLY A 10 1.86 -6.65 5.57
C GLY A 10 2.42 -6.08 4.26
N ALA A 11 2.64 -4.76 4.21
CA ALA A 11 3.05 -4.05 3.00
C ALA A 11 4.43 -4.43 2.46
N ALA A 12 5.28 -5.07 3.28
CA ALA A 12 6.58 -5.59 2.87
C ALA A 12 6.54 -7.05 2.40
N GLY A 13 5.38 -7.71 2.49
CA GLY A 13 5.22 -9.11 2.12
C GLY A 13 5.34 -9.35 0.63
N TYR A 14 5.71 -10.58 0.26
CA TYR A 14 5.84 -11.04 -1.13
C TYR A 14 4.58 -10.77 -1.99
N ILE A 15 3.38 -10.86 -1.39
CA ILE A 15 2.10 -10.65 -2.09
C ILE A 15 1.68 -9.17 -2.15
N ALA A 16 2.26 -8.29 -1.34
CA ALA A 16 1.83 -6.90 -1.19
C ALA A 16 1.82 -6.12 -2.51
N PRO A 17 2.82 -6.25 -3.43
CA PRO A 17 2.78 -5.56 -4.72
C PRO A 17 1.56 -5.91 -5.57
N ARG A 18 1.01 -7.14 -5.45
CA ARG A 18 -0.20 -7.54 -6.18
C ARG A 18 -1.44 -6.84 -5.63
N HIS A 19 -1.52 -6.63 -4.32
CA HIS A 19 -2.59 -5.84 -3.71
C HIS A 19 -2.48 -4.36 -4.07
N MET A 20 -1.27 -3.80 -4.03
CA MET A 20 -1.04 -2.41 -4.46
C MET A 20 -1.45 -2.20 -5.92
N LYS A 21 -1.06 -3.13 -6.81
CA LYS A 21 -1.49 -3.12 -8.21
C LYS A 21 -3.02 -3.19 -8.34
N ALA A 22 -3.69 -4.09 -7.62
CA ALA A 22 -5.14 -4.22 -7.69
C ALA A 22 -5.86 -2.93 -7.25
N ILE A 23 -5.38 -2.28 -6.19
CA ILE A 23 -5.94 -0.98 -5.72
C ILE A 23 -5.75 0.08 -6.81
N LYS A 24 -4.57 0.15 -7.43
CA LYS A 24 -4.26 1.13 -8.49
C LYS A 24 -5.07 0.88 -9.77
N ASP A 25 -5.13 -0.36 -10.23
CA ASP A 25 -5.83 -0.78 -11.46
C ASP A 25 -7.35 -0.59 -11.32
N THR A 26 -7.89 -0.67 -10.10
CA THR A 26 -9.30 -0.38 -9.80
C THR A 26 -9.57 1.09 -9.50
N ASN A 27 -8.60 1.98 -9.75
CA ASN A 27 -8.67 3.43 -9.57
C ASN A 27 -9.06 3.86 -8.14
N ASN A 28 -8.52 3.16 -7.14
CA ASN A 28 -8.69 3.43 -5.72
C ASN A 28 -7.42 4.02 -5.11
N ASP A 29 -7.52 4.52 -3.88
CA ASP A 29 -6.42 5.16 -3.17
C ASP A 29 -5.93 4.32 -1.99
N LEU A 30 -4.62 4.27 -1.78
CA LEU A 30 -3.99 3.66 -0.62
C LEU A 30 -3.47 4.78 0.28
N LEU A 31 -4.08 4.96 1.44
CA LEU A 31 -3.73 6.06 2.35
C LEU A 31 -2.67 5.64 3.37
N ALA A 32 -2.70 4.39 3.80
CA ALA A 32 -1.83 3.89 4.85
C ALA A 32 -1.31 2.49 4.53
N ALA A 33 -0.04 2.26 4.81
CA ALA A 33 0.61 0.97 4.75
C ALA A 33 1.29 0.69 6.09
N PHE A 34 1.24 -0.56 6.55
CA PHE A 34 1.88 -0.99 7.79
C PHE A 34 2.62 -2.30 7.60
N ASP A 35 3.86 -2.35 8.09
CA ASP A 35 4.64 -3.57 8.20
C ASP A 35 5.78 -3.35 9.21
N PRO A 36 6.05 -4.28 10.15
CA PRO A 36 7.20 -4.19 11.05
C PRO A 36 8.55 -4.11 10.32
N TYR A 37 8.63 -4.65 9.10
CA TYR A 37 9.79 -4.58 8.23
C TYR A 37 9.65 -3.43 7.22
N ASP A 38 10.67 -2.58 7.13
CA ASP A 38 10.65 -1.32 6.37
C ASP A 38 11.18 -1.42 4.93
N GLY A 39 11.52 -2.63 4.47
CA GLY A 39 11.99 -2.89 3.11
C GLY A 39 10.89 -2.80 2.04
N ILE A 40 10.19 -1.66 1.96
CA ILE A 40 8.97 -1.49 1.16
C ILE A 40 9.10 -0.52 -0.03
N GLY A 41 10.30 -0.29 -0.56
CA GLY A 41 10.54 0.70 -1.63
C GLY A 41 9.69 0.51 -2.91
N ILE A 42 9.13 -0.68 -3.13
CA ILE A 42 8.17 -0.94 -4.21
C ILE A 42 6.89 -0.10 -4.09
N MET A 43 6.49 0.28 -2.87
CA MET A 43 5.28 1.05 -2.61
C MET A 43 5.28 2.39 -3.36
N ASP A 44 6.42 3.06 -3.47
CA ASP A 44 6.54 4.36 -4.14
C ASP A 44 6.23 4.30 -5.64
N SER A 45 6.38 3.12 -6.26
CA SER A 45 5.99 2.89 -7.67
C SER A 45 4.47 2.86 -7.87
N TYR A 46 3.71 2.60 -6.80
CA TYR A 46 2.26 2.51 -6.82
C TYR A 46 1.60 3.72 -6.17
N PHE A 47 1.98 4.04 -4.93
CA PHE A 47 1.36 5.04 -4.06
C PHE A 47 2.41 5.88 -3.32
N PRO A 48 3.13 6.80 -4.00
CA PRO A 48 4.17 7.63 -3.39
C PRO A 48 3.65 8.64 -2.35
N LYS A 49 2.33 8.75 -2.19
CA LYS A 49 1.66 9.63 -1.21
C LYS A 49 1.10 8.86 0.00
N ALA A 50 1.20 7.53 0.00
CA ALA A 50 0.71 6.71 1.11
C ALA A 50 1.61 6.88 2.34
N SER A 51 1.02 7.00 3.52
CA SER A 51 1.77 6.98 4.77
C SER A 51 2.21 5.56 5.11
N PHE A 52 3.48 5.35 5.45
CA PHE A 52 3.98 4.07 5.94
C PHE A 52 4.24 4.11 7.44
N PHE A 53 3.85 3.05 8.13
CA PHE A 53 4.03 2.87 9.57
C PHE A 53 4.75 1.55 9.83
N CYS A 54 5.86 1.58 10.58
CA CYS A 54 6.60 0.37 10.96
C CYS A 54 6.45 -0.02 12.43
N ARG A 55 5.78 0.83 13.22
CA ARG A 55 5.54 0.65 14.66
C ARG A 55 4.18 1.24 15.01
N VAL A 56 3.56 0.68 16.05
CA VAL A 56 2.28 1.15 16.60
C VAL A 56 2.50 2.33 17.53
#